data_AF-A0A078BGZ1-F1
#
_entry.id   AF-A0A078BGZ1-F1
#
_cell.length_a   1.000
_cell.length_b   1.000
_cell.length_c   1.000
_cell.angle_alpha   90.00
_cell.angle_beta   90.00
_cell.angle_gamma   90.00
#
_symmetry.space_group_name_H-M   'P 1'
#
loop_
_entity.id
_entity.type
_entity.pdbx_description
1 polymer ?
#
loop_
_entity_poly.entity_id
_entity_poly.type
_entity_poly.pdbx_seq_one_letter_code
_entity_poly.pdbx_strand_id
1 'polypeptide(L)'
;MSLYVRAMLEGARVEGSPGVDELRWHAPVRPDDVLVGEVEILDLVQSPFRKDLITVKNAGRLTREGEARPLMTLVLHSRFVRRDAAQAQHRDKETHTCKLYR
;
A
#
# COMPACT_ATOMS: atom_id res chain seq x y z
N MET A 1 5.35 8.79 4.43
CA MET A 1 3.95 8.48 4.11
C MET A 1 3.61 8.59 2.62
N SER A 2 4.20 9.54 1.88
CA SER A 2 3.92 9.76 0.44
C SER A 2 4.05 8.53 -0.46
N LEU A 3 5.04 7.66 -0.23
CA LEU A 3 5.25 6.43 -1.02
C LEU A 3 4.00 5.56 -1.06
N TYR A 4 3.43 5.25 0.11
CA TYR A 4 2.24 4.41 0.22
C TYR A 4 1.01 5.08 -0.42
N VAL A 5 0.87 6.40 -0.26
CA VAL A 5 -0.22 7.16 -0.86
C VAL A 5 -0.17 7.03 -2.38
N ARG A 6 0.97 7.34 -3.01
CA ARG A 6 1.11 7.32 -4.47
C ARG A 6 0.97 5.91 -5.05
N ALA A 7 1.60 4.93 -4.41
CA ALA A 7 1.61 3.56 -4.91
C ALA A 7 0.24 2.86 -4.77
N MET A 8 -0.50 3.14 -3.68
CA MET A 8 -1.68 2.33 -3.34
C MET A 8 -2.98 3.12 -3.22
N LEU A 9 -2.95 4.35 -2.68
CA LEU A 9 -4.17 5.07 -2.33
C LEU A 9 -4.59 6.11 -3.39
N GLU A 10 -3.65 6.58 -4.20
CA GLU A 10 -3.88 7.61 -5.19
C GLU A 10 -4.88 7.15 -6.26
N GLY A 11 -5.93 7.96 -6.45
CA GLY A 11 -7.07 7.64 -7.31
C GLY A 11 -7.96 6.49 -6.83
N ALA A 12 -7.75 5.97 -5.61
CA ALA A 12 -8.64 5.03 -4.97
C ALA A 12 -9.61 5.75 -4.01
N ARG A 13 -10.81 5.19 -3.83
CA ARG A 13 -11.73 5.58 -2.76
C ARG A 13 -11.41 4.72 -1.55
N VAL A 14 -10.84 5.32 -0.52
CA VAL A 14 -10.36 4.63 0.68
C VAL A 14 -11.08 5.18 1.90
N GLU A 15 -11.74 4.31 2.67
CA GLU A 15 -12.52 4.69 3.85
C GLU A 15 -11.76 4.46 5.17
N GLY A 16 -10.44 4.31 5.07
CA GLY A 16 -9.54 4.22 6.21
C GLY A 16 -8.92 2.84 6.43
N SER A 17 -8.30 2.68 7.58
CA SER A 17 -7.57 1.48 7.98
C SER A 17 -8.18 0.93 9.27
N PRO A 18 -8.75 -0.30 9.24
CA PRO A 18 -9.31 -0.93 10.44
C PRO A 18 -8.26 -1.26 11.52
N GLY A 19 -6.98 -1.35 11.14
CA GLY A 19 -5.91 -1.67 12.07
C GLY A 19 -4.65 -2.20 11.41
N VAL A 20 -3.68 -2.48 12.27
CA VAL A 20 -2.37 -3.04 11.94
C VAL A 20 -2.22 -4.33 12.75
N ASP A 21 -1.94 -5.44 12.06
CA ASP A 21 -1.65 -6.72 12.71
C ASP A 21 -0.22 -6.74 13.24
N GLU A 22 0.73 -6.22 12.45
CA GLU A 22 2.15 -6.20 12.80
C GLU A 22 2.85 -4.98 12.20
N LEU A 23 3.72 -4.32 12.97
CA LEU A 23 4.66 -3.32 12.46
C LEU A 23 6.03 -3.58 13.11
N ARG A 24 7.07 -3.79 12.30
CA ARG A 24 8.44 -3.97 12.76
C ARG A 24 9.39 -3.04 12.07
N TRP A 25 10.19 -2.33 12.85
CA TRP A 25 11.34 -1.56 12.39
C TRP A 25 12.60 -2.37 12.69
N HIS A 26 13.24 -2.88 11.65
CA HIS A 26 14.48 -3.67 11.73
C HIS A 26 15.73 -2.79 11.78
N ALA A 27 15.63 -1.57 11.26
CA ALA A 27 16.69 -0.56 11.29
C ALA A 27 16.08 0.86 11.21
N PRO A 28 16.76 1.90 11.74
CA PRO A 28 16.34 3.28 11.57
C PRO A 28 16.47 3.73 10.11
N VAL A 29 15.64 4.68 9.68
CA VAL A 29 15.83 5.44 8.43
C VAL A 29 16.82 6.57 8.68
N ARG A 30 17.74 6.79 7.75
CA ARG A 30 18.73 7.87 7.79
C ARG A 30 18.39 8.93 6.74
N PRO A 31 18.83 10.19 6.93
CA PRO A 31 18.86 11.16 5.83
C PRO A 31 19.54 10.54 4.61
N ASP A 32 19.08 10.94 3.43
CA ASP A 32 19.57 10.47 2.12
C ASP A 32 19.33 8.99 1.78
N ASP A 33 18.64 8.23 2.65
CA ASP A 33 18.18 6.88 2.31
C ASP A 33 17.22 6.94 1.11
N VAL A 34 17.56 6.24 0.02
CA VAL A 34 16.63 5.97 -1.08
C VAL A 34 15.84 4.71 -0.74
N LEU A 35 14.53 4.88 -0.50
CA LEU A 35 13.67 3.80 -0.04
C LEU A 35 12.83 3.21 -1.17
N VAL A 36 12.76 1.89 -1.22
CA VAL A 36 11.90 1.11 -2.12
C VAL A 36 10.84 0.41 -1.29
N GLY A 37 9.57 0.63 -1.66
CA GLY A 37 8.42 0.05 -0.97
C GLY A 37 7.72 -0.96 -1.87
N GLU A 38 7.36 -2.09 -1.28
CA GLU A 38 6.54 -3.13 -1.91
C GLU A 38 5.33 -3.41 -1.03
N VAL A 39 4.21 -3.71 -1.68
CA VAL A 39 2.97 -4.11 -1.02
C VAL A 39 2.46 -5.38 -1.68
N GLU A 40 2.32 -6.44 -0.89
CA GLU A 40 1.69 -7.68 -1.27
C GLU A 40 0.26 -7.73 -0.72
N ILE A 41 -0.70 -8.10 -1.55
CA ILE A 41 -2.09 -8.32 -1.12
C ILE A 41 -2.19 -9.75 -0.58
N LEU A 42 -2.42 -9.87 0.73
CA LEU A 42 -2.54 -11.16 1.40
C LEU A 42 -3.97 -11.72 1.37
N ASP A 43 -4.97 -10.85 1.48
CA ASP A 43 -6.37 -11.27 1.55
C ASP A 43 -7.34 -10.13 1.17
N LEU A 44 -8.55 -10.49 0.76
CA LEU A 44 -9.65 -9.61 0.38
C LEU A 44 -10.94 -10.08 1.05
N VAL A 45 -11.43 -9.30 2.02
CA VAL A 45 -12.66 -9.61 2.75
C VAL A 45 -13.74 -8.59 2.40
N GLN A 46 -14.82 -9.05 1.77
CA GLN A 46 -16.00 -8.21 1.52
C GLN A 46 -16.71 -7.86 2.83
N SER A 47 -17.17 -6.62 2.97
CA SER A 47 -18.00 -6.23 4.11
C SER A 47 -19.36 -6.96 4.07
N PRO A 48 -19.80 -7.59 5.17
CA PRO A 48 -21.10 -8.24 5.23
C PRO A 48 -22.26 -7.24 5.22
N PHE A 49 -22.00 -5.96 5.55
CA PHE A 49 -23.04 -4.93 5.67
C PHE A 49 -23.02 -3.92 4.51
N ARG A 50 -21.94 -3.85 3.73
CA ARG A 50 -21.77 -2.91 2.60
C ARG A 50 -21.14 -3.60 1.40
N LYS A 51 -21.92 -3.79 0.34
CA LYS A 51 -21.51 -4.57 -0.86
C LYS A 51 -20.37 -3.91 -1.63
N ASP A 52 -20.31 -2.58 -1.58
CA ASP A 52 -19.31 -1.74 -2.24
C ASP A 52 -17.98 -1.69 -1.48
N LEU A 53 -17.91 -2.17 -0.24
CA LEU A 53 -16.73 -2.04 0.61
C LEU A 53 -15.97 -3.37 0.73
N ILE A 54 -14.65 -3.30 0.53
CA ILE A 54 -13.72 -4.43 0.70
C ILE A 54 -12.65 -4.02 1.72
N THR A 55 -12.34 -4.91 2.65
CA THR A 55 -11.15 -4.82 3.48
C THR A 55 -10.04 -5.63 2.83
N VAL A 56 -8.90 -5.00 2.59
CA VAL A 56 -7.71 -5.57 1.96
C VAL A 56 -6.65 -5.73 3.04
N LYS A 57 -6.14 -6.96 3.22
CA LYS A 57 -4.99 -7.23 4.08
C LYS A 57 -3.72 -7.10 3.25
N ASN A 58 -2.81 -6.23 3.69
CA ASN A 58 -1.61 -5.86 2.95
C ASN A 58 -0.38 -6.19 3.77
N ALA A 59 0.62 -6.82 3.14
CA ALA A 59 1.98 -6.90 3.67
C ALA A 59 2.86 -5.87 2.95
N GLY A 60 3.28 -4.85 3.69
CA GLY A 60 4.24 -3.84 3.26
C GLY A 60 5.66 -4.21 3.64
N ARG A 61 6.59 -3.99 2.72
CA ARG A 61 8.03 -4.13 2.92
C ARG A 61 8.72 -2.85 2.47
N LEU A 62 9.62 -2.32 3.29
CA LEU A 62 10.43 -1.16 2.96
C LEU A 62 11.92 -1.53 3.01
N THR A 63 12.65 -1.31 1.92
CA THR A 63 14.10 -1.53 1.81
C THR A 63 14.82 -0.27 1.38
N ARG A 64 16.15 -0.27 1.54
CA ARG A 64 17.02 0.65 0.82
C ARG A 64 17.25 0.16 -0.60
N GLU A 65 17.45 1.09 -1.52
CA GLU A 65 17.82 0.75 -2.90
C GLU A 65 19.11 -0.11 -2.89
N GLY A 66 19.06 -1.27 -3.55
CA GLY A 66 20.18 -2.22 -3.59
C GLY A 66 20.27 -3.19 -2.40
N GLU A 67 19.46 -3.04 -1.36
CA GLU A 67 19.46 -3.94 -0.20
C GLU A 67 18.29 -4.93 -0.23
N ALA A 68 18.58 -6.20 0.06
CA ALA A 68 17.55 -7.23 0.18
C ALA A 68 16.82 -7.19 1.54
N ARG A 69 17.52 -6.80 2.60
CA ARG A 69 16.98 -6.85 3.96
C ARG A 69 16.02 -5.68 4.21
N PRO A 70 14.79 -5.94 4.67
CA PRO A 70 13.85 -4.87 4.97
C PRO A 70 14.31 -4.07 6.19
N LEU A 71 14.15 -2.75 6.10
CA LEU A 71 14.27 -1.84 7.24
C LEU A 71 12.96 -1.78 8.03
N MET A 72 11.82 -2.00 7.36
CA MET A 72 10.50 -2.06 7.98
C MET A 72 9.61 -3.11 7.28
N THR A 73 8.83 -3.82 8.08
CA THR A 73 7.73 -4.68 7.62
C THR A 73 6.45 -4.28 8.33
N LEU A 74 5.32 -4.38 7.62
CA LEU A 74 4.03 -3.93 8.10
C LEU A 74 2.93 -4.86 7.56
N VAL A 75 2.04 -5.35 8.41
CA VAL A 75 0.80 -6.02 8.00
C VAL A 75 -0.36 -5.15 8.44
N LEU A 76 -1.09 -4.59 7.49
CA LEU A 76 -2.17 -3.64 7.75
C LEU A 76 -3.43 -3.96 6.96
N HIS A 77 -4.56 -3.52 7.49
CA HIS A 77 -5.85 -3.59 6.82
C HIS A 77 -6.22 -2.22 6.28
N SER A 78 -6.72 -2.19 5.04
CA SER A 78 -7.20 -0.98 4.37
C SER A 78 -8.56 -1.23 3.74
N ARG A 79 -9.49 -0.27 3.89
CA ARG A 79 -10.83 -0.37 3.32
C ARG A 79 -10.93 0.41 2.03
N PHE A 80 -11.23 -0.30 0.95
CA PHE A 80 -11.42 0.26 -0.38
C PHE A 80 -12.87 0.14 -0.80
N VAL A 81 -13.40 1.22 -1.37
CA VAL A 81 -14.70 1.19 -2.05
C VAL A 81 -14.45 0.73 -3.48
N ARG A 82 -15.24 -0.24 -3.92
CA ARG A 82 -15.23 -0.73 -5.30
C ARG A 82 -15.50 0.42 -6.24
N ARG A 83 -14.75 0.44 -7.33
CA ARG A 83 -14.98 1.36 -8.43
C ARG A 83 -16.14 0.84 -9.29
N ASP A 84 -17.03 1.73 -9.70
CA ASP A 84 -18.02 1.41 -10.73
C ASP A 84 -17.31 1.12 -12.07
N ALA A 85 -17.78 0.11 -12.80
CA ALA A 85 -17.13 -0.36 -14.03
C ALA A 85 -16.91 0.74 -15.08
N ALA A 86 -17.77 1.77 -15.10
CA ALA A 86 -17.63 2.93 -15.99
C ALA A 86 -16.38 3.80 -15.71
N GLN A 87 -15.82 3.76 -14.50
CA GLN A 87 -14.65 4.54 -14.10
C GLN A 87 -13.33 3.74 -14.20
N ALA A 88 -13.39 2.43 -14.48
CA ALA A 88 -12.22 1.55 -14.49
C ALA A 88 -11.30 1.75 -15.72
N GLN A 89 -11.87 2.17 -16.85
CA GLN A 89 -11.19 2.16 -18.17
C GLN A 89 -10.08 3.21 -18.36
N HIS A 90 -9.90 4.18 -17.45
CA HIS A 90 -8.96 5.29 -17.67
C HIS A 90 -7.49 4.94 -17.34
N ARG A 91 -7.18 3.93 -16.50
CA ARG A 91 -5.87 3.87 -15.80
C ARG A 91 -4.97 2.66 -16.11
N ASP A 92 -5.34 1.78 -17.03
CA ASP A 92 -4.63 0.50 -17.27
C ASP A 92 -3.20 0.60 -17.89
N LYS A 93 -2.53 1.75 -17.87
CA LYS A 93 -1.22 1.95 -18.53
C LYS A 93 -0.04 2.36 -17.65
N GLU A 94 -0.21 2.58 -16.35
CA GLU A 94 0.90 3.10 -15.51
C GLU A 94 1.26 2.16 -14.36
N THR A 95 2.25 1.31 -14.61
CA THR A 95 3.04 0.67 -13.55
C THR A 95 3.79 1.76 -12.78
N HIS A 96 3.31 2.10 -11.58
CA HIS A 96 3.91 3.15 -10.75
C HIS A 96 5.11 2.59 -9.98
N THR A 97 6.27 2.49 -10.64
CA THR A 97 7.55 2.29 -9.95
C THR A 97 7.97 3.64 -9.36
N CYS A 98 7.50 3.94 -8.14
CA CYS A 98 7.79 5.22 -7.49
C CYS A 98 9.19 5.16 -6.84
N LYS A 99 10.23 5.49 -7.59
CA LYS A 99 11.54 5.85 -7.02
C LYS A 99 11.40 7.22 -6.35
N LEU A 100 11.55 7.27 -5.03
CA LEU A 100 11.63 8.55 -4.31
C LEU A 100 13.03 9.15 -4.53
N TYR A 101 13.12 10.33 -5.15
CA TYR A 101 14.36 11.11 -5.26
C TYR A 101 14.15 12.57 -4.83
N ARG A 102 15.18 13.04 -4.09
CA ARG A 102 15.57 14.38 -3.63
C ARG A 102 14.54 15.24 -2.90
#